data_AF-A0A355BXB9-F1
#
_entry.id   AF-A0A355BXB9-F1
#
_cell.length_a   1.000
_cell.length_b   1.000
_cell.length_c   1.000
_cell.angle_alpha   90.00
_cell.angle_beta   90.00
_cell.angle_gamma   90.00
#
_symmetry.space_group_name_H-M   'P 1'
#
loop_
_entity.id
_entity.type
_entity.pdbx_description
1 polymer ?
#
loop_
_entity_poly.entity_id
_entity_poly.type
_entity_poly.pdbx_seq_one_letter_code
_entity_poly.pdbx_strand_id
1 'polypeptide(L)'
;MKKTINLTRVPIEEKESMRWLEGVRRSTELLGSPDRLVHVGDRDSDIYEIFCLGEELGTKFLVRACIDRLAENRHRKVLQTFEESRLTYIHLGGLLGMNPVCN
;
A
#
# COMPACT_ATOMS: atom_id res chain seq x y z
N MET A 1 -9.78 5.41 -32.18
CA MET A 1 -8.46 5.22 -31.52
C MET A 1 -8.67 5.20 -30.01
N LYS A 2 -8.35 4.11 -29.32
CA LYS A 2 -8.29 4.10 -27.85
C LYS A 2 -7.01 4.85 -27.44
N LYS A 3 -7.14 5.98 -26.74
CA LYS A 3 -5.99 6.66 -26.15
C LYS A 3 -5.50 5.79 -24.98
N THR A 4 -4.26 5.33 -25.04
CA THR A 4 -3.61 4.64 -23.91
C THR A 4 -3.23 5.71 -22.89
N ILE A 5 -3.99 5.78 -21.81
CA ILE A 5 -3.72 6.71 -20.70
C ILE A 5 -2.69 6.06 -19.79
N ASN A 6 -1.60 6.76 -19.47
CA ASN A 6 -0.65 6.27 -18.48
C ASN A 6 -1.24 6.49 -17.08
N LEU A 7 -1.83 5.44 -16.50
CA LEU A 7 -2.49 5.47 -15.19
C LEU A 7 -1.55 5.87 -14.06
N THR A 8 -0.22 5.76 -14.20
CA THR A 8 0.71 6.21 -13.15
C THR A 8 0.87 7.73 -13.10
N ARG A 9 0.49 8.44 -14.17
CA ARG A 9 0.57 9.91 -14.27
C ARG A 9 -0.75 10.62 -13.95
N VAL A 10 -1.82 9.86 -13.78
CA VAL A 10 -3.09 10.41 -13.29
C VAL A 10 -2.94 10.64 -11.78
N PRO A 11 -3.32 11.82 -11.25
CA PRO A 11 -3.38 12.04 -9.81
C PRO A 11 -4.21 10.97 -9.12
N ILE A 12 -3.87 10.63 -7.87
CA ILE A 12 -4.60 9.56 -7.18
C ILE A 12 -6.07 9.92 -7.06
N GLU A 13 -6.40 11.19 -6.81
CA GLU A 13 -7.74 11.79 -6.62
C GLU A 13 -8.71 11.53 -7.79
N GLU A 14 -8.20 11.34 -9.00
CA GLU A 14 -9.01 11.09 -10.19
C GLU A 14 -9.22 9.60 -10.46
N LYS A 15 -8.58 8.72 -9.69
CA LYS A 15 -8.65 7.26 -9.87
C LYS A 15 -9.74 6.65 -9.03
N GLU A 16 -10.31 5.58 -9.58
CA GLU A 16 -11.24 4.69 -8.90
C GLU A 16 -10.66 4.13 -7.58
N SER A 17 -9.34 3.92 -7.54
CA SER A 17 -8.60 3.47 -6.35
C SER A 17 -8.66 4.45 -5.17
N MET A 18 -9.12 5.69 -5.33
CA MET A 18 -9.37 6.61 -4.21
C MET A 18 -10.34 6.07 -3.18
N ARG A 19 -11.30 5.24 -3.62
CA ARG A 19 -12.29 4.61 -2.72
C ARG A 19 -11.62 3.90 -1.53
N TRP A 20 -10.43 3.35 -1.74
CA TRP A 20 -9.67 2.65 -0.71
C TRP A 20 -9.15 3.62 0.35
N LEU A 21 -8.61 4.77 -0.05
CA LEU A 21 -8.14 5.81 0.87
C LEU A 21 -9.29 6.44 1.65
N GLU A 22 -10.41 6.72 0.97
CA GLU A 22 -11.61 7.23 1.63
C GLU A 22 -12.15 6.24 2.68
N GLY A 23 -12.14 4.94 2.36
CA GLY A 23 -12.54 3.90 3.30
C GLY A 23 -11.69 3.88 4.56
N VAL A 24 -10.37 3.98 4.41
CA VAL A 24 -9.43 4.08 5.54
C VAL A 24 -9.70 5.35 6.36
N ARG A 25 -9.81 6.53 5.74
CA ARG A 25 -10.07 7.80 6.44
C ARG A 25 -11.39 7.76 7.22
N ARG A 26 -12.50 7.37 6.56
CA ARG A 26 -13.82 7.33 7.18
C ARG A 26 -13.92 6.32 8.31
N SER A 27 -13.39 5.12 8.13
CA SER A 27 -13.41 4.12 9.20
C SER A 27 -12.57 4.56 10.40
N THR A 28 -11.44 5.24 10.17
CA THR A 28 -10.61 5.81 11.24
C THR A 28 -11.34 6.91 12.01
N GLU A 29 -11.99 7.83 11.29
CA GLU A 29 -12.78 8.91 11.88
C GLU A 29 -13.97 8.38 12.70
N LEU A 30 -14.70 7.39 12.17
CA LEU A 30 -15.91 6.85 12.80
C LEU A 30 -15.62 5.98 14.02
N LEU A 31 -14.57 5.16 13.97
CA LEU A 31 -14.28 4.18 15.02
C LEU A 31 -13.35 4.73 16.11
N GLY A 32 -12.54 5.73 15.80
CA GLY A 32 -11.49 6.21 16.68
C GLY A 32 -10.43 5.15 16.98
N SER A 33 -9.47 5.48 17.87
CA SER A 33 -8.37 4.57 18.27
C SER A 33 -7.64 3.92 17.08
N PRO A 34 -6.99 4.71 16.21
CA PRO A 34 -6.38 4.22 14.97
C PRO A 34 -5.39 3.07 15.17
N ASP A 35 -4.66 3.05 16.30
CA ASP A 35 -3.69 2.02 16.67
C ASP A 35 -4.29 0.60 16.80
N ARG A 36 -5.61 0.53 16.96
CA ARG A 36 -6.40 -0.71 17.07
C ARG A 36 -7.08 -1.11 15.77
N LEU A 37 -7.01 -0.29 14.72
CA LEU A 37 -7.64 -0.57 13.43
C LEU A 37 -6.71 -1.37 12.53
N VAL A 38 -7.26 -2.39 11.88
CA VAL A 38 -6.58 -3.20 10.85
C VAL A 38 -7.40 -3.14 9.58
N HIS A 39 -6.90 -2.46 8.55
CA HIS A 39 -7.53 -2.41 7.24
C HIS A 39 -7.10 -3.62 6.42
N VAL A 40 -8.06 -4.46 6.00
CA VAL A 40 -7.79 -5.66 5.22
C VAL A 40 -8.22 -5.43 3.78
N GLY A 41 -7.32 -5.66 2.84
CA GLY A 41 -7.53 -5.39 1.42
C GLY A 41 -7.00 -6.51 0.51
N ASP A 42 -7.63 -6.67 -0.65
CA ASP A 42 -7.22 -7.64 -1.66
C ASP A 42 -6.18 -7.05 -2.63
N ARG A 43 -5.94 -7.74 -3.75
CA ARG A 43 -4.94 -7.35 -4.76
C ARG A 43 -5.21 -6.00 -5.42
N ASP A 44 -6.46 -5.56 -5.49
CA ASP A 44 -6.83 -4.30 -6.13
C ASP A 44 -6.55 -3.10 -5.22
N SER A 45 -6.35 -3.36 -3.92
CA SER A 45 -5.97 -2.36 -2.92
C SER A 45 -4.45 -2.29 -2.68
N ASP A 46 -3.64 -3.09 -3.38
CA ASP A 46 -2.16 -3.03 -3.33
C ASP A 46 -1.64 -1.78 -4.08
N ILE A 47 -1.91 -0.62 -3.51
CA ILE A 47 -1.45 0.70 -3.96
C ILE A 47 -0.57 1.33 -2.89
N TYR A 48 0.42 2.12 -3.31
CA TYR A 48 1.41 2.69 -2.40
C TYR A 48 0.76 3.63 -1.37
N GLU A 49 -0.26 4.37 -1.80
CA GLU A 49 -0.96 5.39 -1.02
C GLU A 49 -1.68 4.80 0.20
N ILE A 50 -2.12 3.53 0.15
CA ILE A 50 -2.73 2.85 1.31
C ILE A 50 -1.72 2.67 2.44
N PHE A 51 -0.47 2.34 2.09
CA PHE A 51 0.57 2.14 3.08
C PHE A 51 1.00 3.47 3.71
N CYS A 52 1.18 4.51 2.89
CA CYS A 52 1.44 5.86 3.39
C CYS A 52 0.34 6.37 4.30
N LEU A 53 -0.93 6.18 3.90
CA LEU A 53 -2.06 6.64 4.69
C LEU A 53 -2.18 5.89 6.02
N GLY A 54 -1.94 4.58 6.02
CA GLY A 54 -1.92 3.79 7.26
C GLY A 54 -0.87 4.28 8.23
N GLU A 55 0.34 4.57 7.74
CA GLU A 55 1.41 5.18 8.53
C GLU A 55 1.04 6.58 9.04
N GLU A 56 0.52 7.45 8.17
CA GLU A 56 0.06 8.81 8.50
C GLU A 56 -0.99 8.82 9.61
N LEU A 57 -1.96 7.90 9.53
CA LEU A 57 -3.06 7.81 10.50
C LEU A 57 -2.72 6.95 11.72
N GLY A 58 -1.59 6.24 11.73
CA GLY A 58 -1.23 5.31 12.79
C GLY A 58 -2.10 4.04 12.83
N THR A 59 -2.67 3.63 11.69
CA THR A 59 -3.46 2.41 11.56
C THR A 59 -2.62 1.24 11.03
N LYS A 60 -3.11 0.02 11.20
CA LYS A 60 -2.47 -1.19 10.67
C LYS A 60 -3.17 -1.61 9.38
N PHE A 61 -2.48 -2.38 8.54
CA PHE A 61 -3.04 -2.93 7.31
C PHE A 61 -2.59 -4.37 7.06
N LEU A 62 -3.42 -5.11 6.32
CA LEU A 62 -3.11 -6.40 5.72
C LEU A 62 -3.61 -6.37 4.28
N VAL A 63 -2.69 -6.18 3.34
CA VAL A 63 -3.01 -6.09 1.91
C VAL A 63 -2.36 -7.25 1.18
N ARG A 64 -3.12 -7.91 0.30
CA ARG A 64 -2.59 -8.96 -0.55
C ARG A 64 -1.77 -8.35 -1.69
N ALA A 65 -0.46 -8.58 -1.69
CA ALA A 65 0.42 -8.10 -2.75
C ALA A 65 0.00 -8.64 -4.15
N CYS A 66 0.01 -7.75 -5.13
CA CYS A 66 -0.16 -8.03 -6.55
C CYS A 66 1.08 -7.63 -7.37
N ILE A 67 1.93 -6.75 -6.83
CA ILE A 67 3.20 -6.31 -7.42
C ILE A 67 4.36 -6.70 -6.50
N ASP A 68 5.45 -7.20 -7.08
CA ASP A 68 6.67 -7.50 -6.35
C ASP A 68 7.54 -6.24 -6.18
N ARG A 69 7.38 -5.61 -5.01
CA ARG A 69 7.97 -4.31 -4.67
C ARG A 69 9.44 -4.45 -4.26
N LEU A 70 10.19 -3.35 -4.33
CA LEU A 70 11.52 -3.28 -3.72
C LEU A 70 11.39 -3.24 -2.20
N ALA A 71 12.26 -4.00 -1.52
CA ALA A 71 12.41 -3.94 -0.07
C ALA A 71 13.28 -2.74 0.35
N GLU A 72 13.34 -2.49 1.66
CA GLU A 72 13.96 -1.32 2.30
C GLU A 72 15.38 -0.95 1.79
N ASN A 73 16.19 -1.94 1.42
CA ASN A 73 17.56 -1.72 0.92
C ASN A 73 17.68 -1.46 -0.60
N ARG A 74 16.56 -1.38 -1.34
CA ARG A 74 16.48 -1.17 -2.81
C ARG A 74 17.33 -2.12 -3.66
N HIS A 75 17.86 -3.20 -3.09
CA HIS A 75 18.69 -4.19 -3.77
C HIS A 75 18.01 -5.55 -3.86
N ARG A 76 16.91 -5.73 -3.12
CA ARG A 76 16.11 -6.94 -3.13
C ARG A 76 14.65 -6.62 -3.30
N LYS A 77 13.91 -7.59 -3.83
CA LYS A 77 12.46 -7.53 -3.89
C LYS A 77 11.84 -8.18 -2.65
N VAL A 78 10.57 -7.84 -2.41
CA VAL A 78 9.80 -8.35 -1.28
C VAL A 78 9.69 -9.88 -1.36
N LEU A 79 9.39 -10.45 -2.54
CA LEU A 79 9.31 -11.91 -2.70
C LEU A 79 10.64 -12.63 -2.42
N GLN A 80 11.77 -12.07 -2.86
CA GLN A 80 13.08 -12.64 -2.54
C GLN A 80 13.33 -12.64 -1.03
N THR A 81 12.93 -11.57 -0.35
CA THR A 81 13.03 -11.46 1.11
C THR A 81 12.15 -12.51 1.81
N PHE A 82 10.98 -12.81 1.23
CA PHE A 82 10.10 -13.88 1.69
C PHE A 82 10.68 -15.29 1.52
N GLU A 83 11.38 -15.58 0.42
CA GLU A 83 11.97 -16.91 0.22
C GLU A 83 13.15 -17.16 1.16
N GLU A 84 13.95 -16.13 1.43
CA GLU A 84 15.10 -16.18 2.33
C GLU A 84 14.68 -16.19 3.81
N SER A 85 13.50 -15.66 4.13
CA SER A 85 12.95 -15.67 5.48
C SER A 85 11.96 -16.83 5.65
N ARG A 86 11.96 -17.51 6.80
CA ARG A 86 10.90 -18.51 7.10
C ARG A 86 9.54 -17.85 7.42
N LEU A 87 9.28 -16.66 6.91
CA LEU A 87 8.14 -15.83 7.26
C LEU A 87 7.07 -15.90 6.16
N THR A 88 5.81 -15.89 6.58
CA THR A 88 4.65 -15.85 5.67
C THR A 88 4.16 -14.42 5.42
N TYR A 89 4.58 -13.45 6.24
CA TYR A 89 4.31 -12.02 6.04
C TYR A 89 5.57 -11.17 6.37
N ILE A 90 5.70 -10.01 5.73
CA ILE A 90 6.71 -9.00 6.05
C ILE A 90 5.96 -7.76 6.53
N HIS A 91 6.31 -7.27 7.72
CA HIS A 91 5.88 -5.96 8.16
C HIS A 91 6.74 -4.92 7.44
N LEU A 92 6.14 -4.17 6.52
CA LEU A 92 6.79 -3.04 5.84
C LEU A 92 6.82 -1.82 6.76
N GLY A 93 7.46 -1.94 7.94
CA GLY A 93 7.52 -0.91 8.98
C GLY A 93 8.55 0.20 8.75
N GLY A 94 8.97 0.42 7.49
CA GLY A 94 10.07 1.32 7.13
C GLY A 94 9.95 1.80 5.68
N LEU A 95 8.84 2.46 5.35
CA LEU A 95 8.52 2.90 3.98
C LEU A 95 9.21 4.20 3.56
N LEU A 96 10.01 4.84 4.42
CA LEU A 96 10.80 6.04 4.11
C LEU A 96 11.75 5.88 2.91
N GLY A 97 11.98 4.64 2.47
CA GLY A 97 12.84 4.31 1.32
C GLY A 97 12.10 3.95 0.04
N MET A 98 10.77 3.87 -0.03
CA MET A 98 10.08 3.43 -1.25
C MET A 98 9.72 4.60 -2.16
N ASN A 99 10.30 4.60 -3.36
CA ASN A 99 10.03 5.62 -4.37
C ASN A 99 8.60 5.41 -4.90
N PRO A 100 7.73 6.44 -4.96
CA PRO A 100 6.41 6.34 -5.61
C PRO A 100 6.50 5.99 -7.10
N VAL A 101 7.72 6.01 -7.67
CA VAL A 101 8.02 5.83 -9.09
C VAL A 101 8.35 4.37 -9.47
N CYS A 102 8.41 3.43 -8.53
CA CYS A 102 8.67 2.03 -8.87
C CYS A 102 7.36 1.30 -9.23
N ASN A 103 6.81 1.65 -10.40
CA ASN A 103 5.93 0.83 -11.22
C ASN A 103 6.41 0.91 -12.68
#